data_AF-A0A383EM77-F1
#
_entry.id   AF-A0A383EM77-F1
#
_cell.length_a   1.000
_cell.length_b   1.000
_cell.length_c   1.000
_cell.angle_alpha   90.00
_cell.angle_beta   90.00
_cell.angle_gamma   90.00
#
_symmetry.space_group_name_H-M   'P 1'
#
loop_
_entity.id
_entity.type
_entity.pdbx_description
1 polymer ?
#
loop_
_entity_poly.entity_id
_entity_poly.type
_entity_poly.pdbx_seq_one_letter_code
_entity_poly.pdbx_strand_id
1 'polypeptide(L)'
;GLRVPGAVGDYLILRAIRESDGAAVAVSDQDMAEWVSTVGQATGIFAAPEGGAVAAAVPLLVEMGALDADSEVVLFNTGSGLKYVGMSPVKET
;
A
#
# COMPACT_ATOMS: atom_id res chain seq x y z
N GLY A 1 9.03 -5.18 4.84
CA GLY A 1 8.02 -4.38 5.58
C GLY A 1 8.53 -2.97 5.72
N LEU A 2 7.66 -1.96 5.86
CA LEU A 2 8.05 -0.54 5.80
C LEU A 2 9.15 -0.14 6.80
N ARG A 3 9.28 -0.89 7.91
CA ARG A 3 10.32 -0.68 8.94
C ARG A 3 11.61 -1.49 8.71
N VAL A 4 11.74 -2.18 7.59
CA VAL A 4 12.94 -2.95 7.22
C VAL A 4 13.77 -2.09 6.25
N PRO A 5 15.08 -1.86 6.52
CA PRO A 5 15.91 -0.92 5.75
C PRO A 5 16.16 -1.34 4.29
N GLY A 6 15.76 -2.55 3.90
CA GLY A 6 15.84 -3.03 2.53
C GLY A 6 14.96 -4.26 2.30
N ALA A 7 14.62 -4.52 1.04
CA ALA A 7 13.82 -5.69 0.67
C ALA A 7 14.71 -6.95 0.62
N VAL A 8 14.72 -7.74 1.70
CA VAL A 8 15.50 -8.98 1.80
C VAL A 8 15.11 -10.04 0.75
N GLY A 9 13.87 -9.98 0.25
CA GLY A 9 13.33 -10.90 -0.77
C GLY A 9 13.00 -10.23 -2.09
N ASP A 10 13.68 -9.14 -2.46
CA ASP A 10 13.44 -8.40 -3.70
C ASP A 10 13.45 -9.28 -4.95
N TYR A 11 14.38 -10.24 -5.06
CA TYR A 11 14.43 -11.19 -6.16
C TYR A 11 13.18 -12.09 -6.23
N LEU A 12 12.61 -12.49 -5.09
CA LEU A 12 11.35 -13.25 -5.06
C LEU A 12 10.16 -12.38 -5.46
N ILE A 13 10.14 -11.12 -5.02
CA ILE A 13 9.09 -10.15 -5.39
C ILE A 13 9.11 -9.90 -6.90
N LEU A 14 10.28 -9.58 -7.46
CA LEU A 14 10.45 -9.34 -8.90
C LEU A 14 10.15 -10.59 -9.73
N ARG A 15 10.46 -11.78 -9.22
CA ARG A 15 10.08 -13.04 -9.85
C ARG A 15 8.56 -13.20 -9.88
N ALA A 16 7.89 -13.01 -8.74
CA ALA A 16 6.43 -13.15 -8.65
C ALA A 16 5.71 -12.18 -9.59
N ILE A 17 6.14 -10.91 -9.64
CA ILE A 17 5.58 -9.90 -10.56
C ILE A 17 5.70 -10.35 -12.01
N ARG A 18 6.88 -10.84 -12.44
CA ARG A 18 7.10 -11.28 -13.82
C ARG A 18 6.33 -12.56 -14.17
N GLU A 19 6.28 -13.52 -13.25
CA GLU A 19 5.56 -14.79 -13.46
C GLU A 19 4.04 -14.58 -13.49
N SER A 20 3.53 -13.55 -12.81
CA SER A 20 2.10 -13.22 -12.80
C SER A 20 1.68 -12.20 -13.86
N ASP A 21 2.60 -11.73 -14.71
CA ASP A 21 2.39 -10.57 -15.61
C ASP A 21 1.82 -9.34 -14.86
N GLY A 22 2.33 -9.12 -13.64
CA GLY A 22 1.87 -8.06 -12.75
C GLY A 22 2.62 -6.74 -12.94
N ALA A 23 2.26 -5.76 -12.09
CA ALA A 23 2.86 -4.44 -12.08
C ALA A 23 3.36 -4.03 -10.69
N ALA A 24 4.19 -3.00 -10.65
CA ALA A 24 4.62 -2.34 -9.42
C ALA A 24 4.61 -0.82 -9.61
N VAL A 25 4.13 -0.12 -8.60
CA VAL A 25 4.10 1.35 -8.54
C VAL A 25 4.72 1.81 -7.22
N ALA A 26 5.29 3.01 -7.25
CA ALA A 26 5.72 3.70 -6.04
C ALA A 26 4.65 4.70 -5.61
N VAL A 27 4.42 4.82 -4.31
CA VAL A 27 3.53 5.81 -3.70
C VAL A 27 4.32 6.67 -2.73
N SER A 28 3.91 7.92 -2.54
CA SER A 28 4.55 8.79 -1.56
C SER A 28 4.10 8.45 -0.13
N ASP A 29 4.92 8.79 0.86
CA ASP A 29 4.55 8.64 2.28
C ASP A 29 3.28 9.44 2.62
N GLN A 30 3.08 10.58 1.94
CA GLN A 30 1.92 11.44 2.11
C GLN A 30 0.65 10.76 1.60
N ASP A 31 0.67 10.22 0.37
CA ASP A 31 -0.48 9.51 -0.21
C ASP A 31 -0.81 8.27 0.64
N MET A 32 0.20 7.52 1.05
CA MET A 32 0.04 6.39 1.95
C MET A 32 -0.71 6.81 3.23
N ALA A 33 -0.29 7.89 3.87
CA ALA A 33 -0.91 8.40 5.10
C ALA A 33 -2.36 8.87 4.88
N GLU A 34 -2.61 9.58 3.79
CA GLU A 34 -3.96 10.00 3.40
C GLU A 34 -4.87 8.79 3.18
N TRP A 35 -4.39 7.77 2.47
CA TRP A 35 -5.16 6.57 2.21
C TRP A 35 -5.43 5.71 3.46
N VAL A 36 -4.56 5.74 4.49
CA VAL A 36 -4.91 5.17 5.81
C VAL A 36 -6.16 5.85 6.37
N SER A 37 -6.21 7.19 6.31
CA SER A 37 -7.38 7.95 6.77
C SER A 37 -8.62 7.64 5.93
N THR A 38 -8.49 7.64 4.60
CA THR A 38 -9.59 7.34 3.66
C THR A 38 -10.18 5.95 3.91
N VAL A 39 -9.34 4.92 4.04
CA VAL A 39 -9.79 3.56 4.36
C VAL A 39 -10.50 3.53 5.72
N GLY A 40 -9.93 4.19 6.73
CA GLY A 40 -10.54 4.27 8.06
C GLY A 40 -11.92 4.93 8.04
N GLN A 41 -12.07 6.04 7.33
CA GLN A 41 -13.34 6.76 7.21
C GLN A 41 -14.40 5.97 6.42
N ALA A 42 -13.99 5.30 5.33
CA ALA A 42 -14.92 4.59 4.46
C ALA A 42 -15.36 3.23 5.02
N THR A 43 -14.50 2.55 5.78
CA THR A 43 -14.72 1.14 6.16
C THR A 43 -14.76 0.89 7.67
N GLY A 44 -14.31 1.86 8.49
CA GLY A 44 -14.08 1.65 9.92
C GLY A 44 -12.82 0.84 10.24
N ILE A 45 -12.03 0.43 9.25
CA ILE A 45 -10.79 -0.32 9.45
C ILE A 45 -9.63 0.65 9.69
N PHE A 46 -9.06 0.61 10.89
CA PHE A 46 -7.80 1.30 11.17
C PHE A 46 -6.60 0.50 10.64
N ALA A 47 -6.32 0.66 9.34
CA ALA A 47 -5.22 0.01 8.66
C ALA A 47 -3.85 0.51 9.14
N ALA A 48 -2.81 -0.31 8.97
CA ALA A 48 -1.44 0.16 9.10
C ALA A 48 -1.03 0.97 7.85
N PRO A 49 0.09 1.73 7.88
CA PRO A 49 0.62 2.40 6.70
C PRO A 49 0.82 1.45 5.50
N GLU A 50 1.19 0.20 5.73
CA GLU A 50 1.25 -0.82 4.67
C GLU A 50 -0.10 -1.02 3.96
N GLY A 51 -1.21 -0.96 4.70
CA GLY A 51 -2.57 -1.01 4.14
C GLY A 51 -2.94 0.26 3.38
N GLY A 52 -2.52 1.43 3.88
CA GLY A 52 -2.66 2.69 3.16
C GLY A 52 -1.87 2.72 1.86
N ALA A 53 -0.67 2.15 1.83
CA ALA A 53 0.19 2.13 0.66
C ALA A 53 -0.42 1.32 -0.50
N VAL A 54 -0.98 0.14 -0.20
CA VAL A 54 -1.65 -0.67 -1.22
C VAL A 54 -2.98 -0.06 -1.66
N ALA A 55 -3.70 0.62 -0.77
CA ALA A 55 -4.91 1.36 -1.14
C ALA A 55 -4.59 2.57 -2.05
N ALA A 56 -3.53 3.31 -1.74
CA ALA A 56 -3.03 4.42 -2.56
C ALA A 56 -2.55 3.98 -3.95
N ALA A 57 -2.05 2.74 -4.07
CA ALA A 57 -1.59 2.19 -5.34
C ALA A 57 -2.73 1.86 -6.31
N VAL A 58 -3.93 1.52 -5.83
CA VAL A 58 -5.08 1.12 -6.67
C VAL A 58 -5.41 2.15 -7.75
N PRO A 59 -5.68 3.44 -7.44
CA PRO A 59 -6.02 4.41 -8.48
C PRO A 59 -4.92 4.58 -9.54
N LEU A 60 -3.64 4.52 -9.13
CA LEU A 60 -2.50 4.60 -10.06
C LEU A 60 -2.46 3.39 -10.99
N LEU A 61 -2.70 2.19 -10.46
CA LEU A 61 -2.73 0.96 -11.25
C LEU A 61 -3.90 0.94 -12.23
N VAL A 62 -5.06 1.51 -11.85
CA VAL A 62 -6.18 1.70 -12.79
C VAL A 62 -5.82 2.69 -13.89
N GLU A 63 -5.25 3.85 -13.54
CA GLU A 63 -4.84 4.87 -14.52
C GLU A 63 -3.80 4.32 -15.52
N MET A 64 -2.88 3.48 -15.05
CA MET A 64 -1.88 2.82 -15.89
C MET A 64 -2.43 1.65 -16.72
N GLY A 65 -3.71 1.27 -16.55
CA GLY A 65 -4.31 0.11 -17.20
C GLY A 65 -3.81 -1.24 -16.70
N ALA A 66 -3.16 -1.28 -15.54
CA ALA A 66 -2.70 -2.50 -14.89
C ALA A 66 -3.81 -3.18 -14.07
N LEU A 67 -4.88 -2.45 -13.73
CA LEU A 67 -6.11 -2.96 -13.13
C LEU A 67 -7.31 -2.39 -13.89
N ASP A 68 -8.31 -3.21 -14.18
CA ASP A 68 -9.59 -2.70 -14.68
C ASP A 68 -10.37 -2.03 -13.55
N ALA A 69 -11.08 -0.94 -13.85
CA ALA A 69 -11.81 -0.17 -12.86
C ALA A 69 -12.91 -0.96 -12.12
N ASP A 70 -13.42 -2.02 -12.74
CA ASP A 70 -14.45 -2.91 -12.18
C ASP A 70 -13.87 -4.20 -11.55
N SER A 71 -12.54 -4.29 -11.39
CA SER A 71 -11.88 -5.47 -10.82
C SER A 71 -12.24 -5.66 -9.35
N GLU A 72 -12.46 -6.91 -8.94
CA GLU A 72 -12.46 -7.28 -7.52
C GLU A 72 -11.01 -7.44 -7.03
N VAL A 73 -10.59 -6.58 -6.10
CA VAL A 73 -9.21 -6.50 -5.62
C VAL A 73 -9.12 -6.80 -4.14
N VAL A 74 -8.17 -7.66 -3.76
CA VAL A 74 -7.85 -7.93 -2.36
C VAL A 74 -6.61 -7.15 -1.94
N LEU A 75 -6.77 -6.27 -0.95
CA LEU A 75 -5.68 -5.48 -0.38
C LEU A 75 -5.09 -6.14 0.87
N PHE A 76 -3.81 -6.46 0.83
CA PHE A 76 -3.11 -7.07 1.97
C PHE A 76 -2.64 -6.01 2.98
N ASN A 77 -3.50 -5.68 3.96
CA ASN A 77 -3.08 -4.93 5.13
C ASN A 77 -2.28 -5.84 6.09
N THR A 78 -0.95 -5.80 5.97
CA THR A 78 -0.04 -6.73 6.68
C THR A 78 0.24 -6.37 8.15
N GLY A 79 -0.39 -5.31 8.67
CA GLY A 79 -0.22 -4.85 10.05
C GLY A 79 -1.49 -4.25 10.65
N SER A 80 -1.43 -3.90 11.93
CA SER A 80 -2.52 -3.17 12.61
C SER A 80 -2.16 -1.70 12.76
N GLY A 81 -3.12 -0.80 12.50
CA GLY A 81 -2.96 0.63 12.75
C GLY A 81 -2.65 0.95 14.22
N LEU A 82 -3.04 0.08 15.15
CA LEU A 82 -2.74 0.23 16.59
C LEU A 82 -1.23 0.31 16.88
N LYS A 83 -0.37 -0.22 15.99
CA LYS A 83 1.10 -0.15 16.11
C LYS A 83 1.68 1.25 15.78
N TYR A 84 0.81 2.19 15.40
CA TYR A 84 1.15 3.53 14.92
C TYR A 84 0.37 4.63 15.65
N VAL A 85 -0.35 4.30 16.74
CA VAL A 85 -1.04 5.30 17.56
C VAL A 85 -0.05 6.32 18.11
N GLY A 86 -0.37 7.60 17.97
CA GLY A 86 0.50 8.69 18.42
C GLY A 86 1.76 8.89 17.57
N MET A 87 1.85 8.24 16.41
CA MET A 87 2.95 8.41 15.46
C MET A 87 2.43 9.02 14.15
N SER A 88 3.19 9.94 13.55
CA SER A 88 2.99 10.33 12.16
C SER A 88 3.84 9.43 11.27
N PRO A 89 3.27 8.77 10.24
CA PRO A 89 4.06 8.07 9.23
C PRO A 89 4.80 9.01 8.28
N VAL A 90 4.39 10.30 8.23
CA VAL A 90 5.04 11.34 7.43
C VAL A 90 6.08 12.05 8.28
N LYS A 91 7.32 12.15 7.77
CA LYS A 91 8.36 12.97 8.40
C LYS A 91 8.06 14.44 8.11
N GLU A 92 7.99 15.26 9.16
CA GLU A 92 8.02 16.71 9.00
C GLU A 92 9.41 17.10 8.47
N THR A 93 9.44 17.76 7.31
CA THR A 93 10.65 18.33 6.68
C THR A 93 10.81 19.78 7.06
#